data_AF-R7W895-F1
#
_entry.id   AF-R7W895-F1
#
_cell.length_a   1.000
_cell.length_b   1.000
_cell.length_c   1.000
_cell.angle_alpha   90.00
_cell.angle_beta   90.00
_cell.angle_gamma   90.00
#
_symmetry.space_group_name_H-M   'P 1'
#
loop_
_entity.id
_entity.type
_entity.pdbx_description
1 polymer ?
#
loop_
_entity_poly.entity_id
_entity_poly.type
_entity_poly.pdbx_seq_one_letter_code
_entity_poly.pdbx_strand_id
1 'polypeptide(L)'
;MSFACIKEQLQFSMKPYANRCKGFNYRIINPNIHNPYDQILLNYIATNSHHATGHPWFVEKFPPKVTAVDANVVVDGNAVTGTGPATSMEFAMALVEQLYGKEKVEQIAKPMLVRYEGGYSMKELNSVEWHCSGTPKVLLPVANGIEEMEAIILVDALRRANADVVVASAEDGVVVTARYGTRIVADVMADCVAGPPPGGMPGAKTLGGCEQLVALLKKQAEANTARSAPPPPTCSSPMACSRYVLSYPGKKATTCASMAGLLADGGECENRVVVDGNVITSRSPGTAMEYAAAVVEKMMGRDEARRLAEGLLFLS
;
A
#
# COMPACT_ATOMS: atom_id res chain seq x y z
N MET A 1 -12.87 8.87 0.88
CA MET A 1 -11.95 9.85 0.30
C MET A 1 -12.01 9.67 -1.21
N SER A 2 -12.26 10.73 -1.97
CA SER A 2 -12.37 10.70 -3.44
C SER A 2 -11.20 11.44 -4.05
N PHE A 3 -10.90 11.19 -5.33
CA PHE A 3 -9.81 11.86 -6.03
C PHE A 3 -10.32 12.52 -7.31
N ALA A 4 -9.76 13.66 -7.70
CA ALA A 4 -9.98 14.22 -9.03
C ALA A 4 -8.76 14.93 -9.60
N CYS A 5 -8.65 14.97 -10.94
CA CYS A 5 -7.56 15.64 -11.63
C CYS A 5 -7.95 16.18 -13.02
N ILE A 6 -7.33 17.29 -13.46
CA ILE A 6 -7.53 17.96 -14.77
C ILE A 6 -6.21 18.42 -15.37
N LYS A 7 -6.14 18.36 -16.70
CA LYS A 7 -5.11 18.97 -17.54
C LYS A 7 -5.35 20.48 -17.81
N GLU A 8 -4.59 21.37 -17.19
CA GLU A 8 -4.59 22.84 -17.44
C GLU A 8 -3.19 23.47 -17.23
N GLN A 9 -2.84 24.53 -18.00
CA GLN A 9 -1.64 25.36 -17.76
C GLN A 9 -1.83 26.31 -16.55
N LEU A 10 -0.82 26.39 -15.66
CA LEU A 10 -0.89 27.18 -14.41
C LEU A 10 -0.48 28.66 -14.55
N GLN A 11 -1.26 29.54 -13.90
CA GLN A 11 -0.79 30.75 -13.22
C GLN A 11 -1.28 30.74 -11.76
N PHE A 12 -0.52 30.18 -10.81
CA PHE A 12 -0.79 30.36 -9.37
C PHE A 12 0.49 30.27 -8.52
N SER A 13 0.54 31.02 -7.41
CA SER A 13 1.74 31.25 -6.57
C SER A 13 1.54 30.74 -5.14
N MET A 14 2.08 29.55 -4.80
CA MET A 14 2.32 29.17 -3.40
C MET A 14 3.71 29.68 -2.97
N LYS A 15 3.78 30.67 -2.08
CA LYS A 15 4.95 31.55 -1.94
C LYS A 15 6.29 30.96 -1.40
N PRO A 16 6.45 29.64 -1.09
CA PRO A 16 7.78 29.02 -1.09
C PRO A 16 8.04 28.07 -2.29
N TYR A 17 7.00 27.62 -3.00
CA TYR A 17 7.09 26.61 -4.07
C TYR A 17 6.67 27.13 -5.46
N ALA A 18 6.30 28.41 -5.57
CA ALA A 18 5.74 29.02 -6.78
C ALA A 18 6.64 28.84 -8.01
N ASN A 19 7.96 28.75 -7.84
CA ASN A 19 8.87 28.47 -8.95
C ASN A 19 9.01 26.98 -9.31
N ARG A 20 8.76 26.05 -8.38
CA ARG A 20 8.67 24.61 -8.71
C ARG A 20 7.33 24.26 -9.36
N CYS A 21 6.27 25.02 -9.03
CA CYS A 21 4.92 24.76 -9.54
C CYS A 21 4.62 25.38 -10.92
N LYS A 22 5.48 26.27 -11.43
CA LYS A 22 5.36 26.80 -12.79
C LYS A 22 5.64 25.69 -13.81
N GLY A 23 4.70 25.45 -14.73
CA GLY A 23 4.85 24.49 -15.82
C GLY A 23 4.25 23.10 -15.60
N PHE A 24 3.58 22.83 -14.47
CA PHE A 24 2.79 21.59 -14.34
C PHE A 24 1.54 21.66 -15.22
N ASN A 25 1.29 20.58 -15.96
CA ASN A 25 0.16 20.45 -16.89
C ASN A 25 -1.13 19.96 -16.21
N TYR A 26 -1.09 19.52 -14.95
CA TYR A 26 -2.24 18.88 -14.28
C TYR A 26 -2.41 19.34 -12.82
N ARG A 27 -3.65 19.32 -12.33
CA ARG A 27 -3.99 19.56 -10.91
C ARG A 27 -4.68 18.34 -10.32
N ILE A 28 -4.10 17.70 -9.30
CA ILE A 28 -4.73 16.62 -8.54
C ILE A 28 -5.30 17.20 -7.23
N ILE A 29 -6.58 16.97 -6.95
CA ILE A 29 -7.28 17.38 -5.74
C ILE A 29 -7.66 16.12 -4.96
N ASN A 30 -7.19 16.03 -3.71
CA ASN A 30 -7.56 14.97 -2.77
C ASN A 30 -8.30 15.60 -1.57
N PRO A 31 -9.66 15.68 -1.59
CA PRO A 31 -10.44 16.17 -0.47
C PRO A 31 -10.37 15.25 0.76
N ASN A 32 -10.30 15.88 1.92
CA ASN A 32 -10.45 15.20 3.21
C ASN A 32 -11.92 15.24 3.64
N ILE A 33 -12.41 14.18 4.29
CA ILE A 33 -13.84 13.81 4.45
C ILE A 33 -14.73 14.84 5.20
N HIS A 34 -14.15 15.93 5.72
CA HIS A 34 -14.86 16.98 6.46
C HIS A 34 -14.40 18.41 6.13
N ASN A 35 -13.86 18.66 4.93
CA ASN A 35 -13.12 19.89 4.64
C ASN A 35 -13.82 20.77 3.56
N PRO A 36 -13.74 22.12 3.62
CA PRO A 36 -14.16 23.03 2.55
C PRO A 36 -13.61 22.72 1.14
N TYR A 37 -12.60 21.84 0.99
CA TYR A 37 -12.18 21.30 -0.30
C TYR A 37 -13.28 20.52 -1.05
N ASP A 38 -14.32 20.02 -0.37
CA ASP A 38 -15.48 19.39 -0.99
C ASP A 38 -16.17 20.34 -1.98
N GLN A 39 -16.33 21.63 -1.62
CA GLN A 39 -16.99 22.61 -2.50
C GLN A 39 -16.13 22.97 -3.70
N ILE A 40 -14.79 23.00 -3.52
CA ILE A 40 -13.85 23.21 -4.63
C ILE A 40 -13.99 22.05 -5.62
N LEU A 41 -14.01 20.82 -5.12
CA LEU A 41 -14.16 19.64 -5.95
C LEU A 41 -15.53 19.58 -6.65
N LEU A 42 -16.62 19.90 -5.94
CA LEU A 42 -17.95 19.97 -6.55
C LEU A 42 -18.02 21.02 -7.64
N ASN A 43 -17.53 22.24 -7.40
CA ASN A 43 -17.47 23.29 -8.41
C ASN A 43 -16.59 22.88 -9.61
N TYR A 44 -15.52 22.15 -9.33
CA TYR A 44 -14.59 21.66 -10.34
C TYR A 44 -15.22 20.59 -11.23
N ILE A 45 -15.86 19.58 -10.65
CA ILE A 45 -16.59 18.55 -11.40
C ILE A 45 -17.74 19.21 -12.18
N ALA A 46 -18.51 20.10 -11.53
CA ALA A 46 -19.60 20.84 -12.17
C ALA A 46 -19.18 21.57 -13.44
N THR A 47 -17.97 22.11 -13.47
CA THR A 47 -17.50 22.97 -14.56
C THR A 47 -16.84 22.17 -15.68
N ASN A 48 -16.28 21.00 -15.36
CA ASN A 48 -15.35 20.31 -16.26
C ASN A 48 -15.75 18.87 -16.61
N SER A 49 -16.85 18.37 -16.06
CA SER A 49 -17.29 17.00 -16.26
C SER A 49 -18.82 16.90 -16.26
N HIS A 50 -19.33 16.09 -17.17
CA HIS A 50 -20.72 15.62 -17.26
C HIS A 50 -20.89 14.25 -16.60
N HIS A 51 -19.84 13.42 -16.53
CA HIS A 51 -19.84 12.09 -15.93
C HIS A 51 -18.68 11.95 -14.94
N ALA A 52 -19.00 11.63 -13.69
CA ALA A 52 -17.99 11.49 -12.65
C ALA A 52 -18.30 10.33 -11.70
N THR A 53 -17.25 9.82 -11.05
CA THR A 53 -17.38 8.91 -9.90
C THR A 53 -16.84 9.58 -8.64
N GLY A 54 -17.17 9.00 -7.49
CA GLY A 54 -16.75 9.49 -6.19
C GLY A 54 -17.18 8.53 -5.10
N HIS A 55 -16.80 8.84 -3.88
CA HIS A 55 -17.21 8.08 -2.71
C HIS A 55 -18.74 8.18 -2.59
N PRO A 56 -19.47 7.11 -2.18
CA PRO A 56 -20.93 7.13 -2.17
C PRO A 56 -21.54 8.37 -1.49
N TRP A 57 -21.03 8.73 -0.31
CA TRP A 57 -21.46 9.94 0.41
C TRP A 57 -21.15 11.27 -0.31
N PHE A 58 -20.14 11.31 -1.18
CA PHE A 58 -19.78 12.50 -1.95
C PHE A 58 -20.62 12.60 -3.24
N VAL A 59 -20.94 11.46 -3.85
CA VAL A 59 -21.79 11.37 -5.05
C VAL A 59 -23.16 11.98 -4.81
N GLU A 60 -23.74 11.80 -3.61
CA GLU A 60 -25.01 12.42 -3.21
C GLU A 60 -25.01 13.96 -3.31
N LYS A 61 -23.83 14.59 -3.29
CA LYS A 61 -23.67 16.04 -3.37
C LYS A 61 -23.42 16.55 -4.79
N PHE A 62 -23.38 15.66 -5.78
CA PHE A 62 -23.11 16.06 -7.16
C PHE A 62 -24.14 17.07 -7.66
N PRO A 63 -23.72 18.12 -8.39
CA PRO A 63 -24.65 19.04 -9.01
C PRO A 63 -25.58 18.30 -9.98
N PRO A 64 -26.84 18.73 -10.17
CA PRO A 64 -27.82 18.04 -11.03
C PRO A 64 -27.38 17.82 -12.49
N LYS A 65 -26.40 18.60 -12.97
CA LYS A 65 -25.85 18.51 -14.32
C LYS A 65 -24.74 17.46 -14.49
N VAL A 66 -24.34 16.81 -13.40
CA VAL A 66 -23.28 15.79 -13.37
C VAL A 66 -23.93 14.43 -13.12
N THR A 67 -23.76 13.52 -14.07
CA THR A 67 -24.19 12.13 -13.95
C THR A 67 -23.17 11.35 -13.12
N ALA A 68 -23.63 10.76 -12.03
CA ALA A 68 -22.83 9.81 -11.26
C ALA A 68 -22.69 8.50 -12.04
N VAL A 69 -21.46 7.99 -12.15
CA VAL A 69 -21.15 6.73 -12.81
C VAL A 69 -20.58 5.75 -11.79
N ASP A 70 -21.16 4.56 -11.74
CA ASP A 70 -20.69 3.46 -10.90
C ASP A 70 -19.48 2.77 -11.56
N ALA A 71 -18.30 3.34 -11.33
CA ALA A 71 -17.02 2.83 -11.80
C ALA A 71 -15.91 3.28 -10.85
N ASN A 72 -14.83 2.51 -10.74
CA ASN A 72 -13.66 2.85 -9.90
C ASN A 72 -12.98 4.15 -10.30
N VAL A 73 -12.90 4.39 -11.61
CA VAL A 73 -12.32 5.58 -12.22
C VAL A 73 -13.18 6.00 -13.39
N VAL A 74 -13.45 7.30 -13.51
CA VAL A 74 -14.15 7.90 -14.64
C VAL A 74 -13.26 8.95 -15.26
N VAL A 75 -13.04 8.81 -16.56
CA VAL A 75 -12.36 9.80 -17.40
C VAL A 75 -13.40 10.46 -18.28
N ASP A 76 -13.59 11.76 -18.12
CA ASP A 76 -14.54 12.56 -18.88
C ASP A 76 -13.88 13.84 -19.39
N GLY A 77 -13.54 13.84 -20.68
CA GLY A 77 -12.71 14.87 -21.30
C GLY A 77 -11.36 15.00 -20.60
N ASN A 78 -11.12 16.17 -20.00
CA ASN A 78 -9.89 16.45 -19.25
C ASN A 78 -9.99 16.08 -17.76
N ALA A 79 -11.15 15.70 -17.26
CA ALA A 79 -11.36 15.34 -15.86
C ALA A 79 -11.18 13.83 -15.64
N VAL A 80 -10.41 13.46 -14.64
CA VAL A 80 -10.31 12.09 -14.12
C VAL A 80 -10.82 12.12 -12.68
N THR A 81 -11.73 11.21 -12.33
CA THR A 81 -12.28 11.08 -10.96
C THR A 81 -12.15 9.64 -10.47
N GLY A 82 -11.97 9.45 -9.17
CA GLY A 82 -11.81 8.13 -8.54
C GLY A 82 -12.71 7.97 -7.31
N THR A 83 -13.25 6.76 -7.15
CA THR A 83 -14.29 6.45 -6.16
C THR A 83 -13.77 6.47 -4.73
N GLY A 84 -12.61 5.84 -4.50
CA GLY A 84 -12.13 5.53 -3.16
C GLY A 84 -10.63 5.33 -3.04
N PRO A 85 -10.10 5.24 -1.81
CA PRO A 85 -8.68 4.96 -1.57
C PRO A 85 -8.14 3.73 -2.32
N ALA A 86 -8.90 2.64 -2.37
CA ALA A 86 -8.46 1.42 -3.06
C ALA A 86 -8.30 1.60 -4.57
N THR A 87 -9.01 2.56 -5.18
CA THR A 87 -8.94 2.88 -6.61
C THR A 87 -7.77 3.79 -6.99
N SER A 88 -6.95 4.23 -6.03
CA SER A 88 -5.87 5.21 -6.26
C SER A 88 -4.88 4.79 -7.35
N MET A 89 -4.61 3.48 -7.47
CA MET A 89 -3.70 2.95 -8.47
C MET A 89 -4.30 2.95 -9.87
N GLU A 90 -5.59 2.60 -10.00
CA GLU A 90 -6.33 2.74 -11.24
C GLU A 90 -6.42 4.21 -11.67
N PHE A 91 -6.69 5.10 -10.71
CA PHE A 91 -6.73 6.54 -10.94
C PHE A 91 -5.37 7.06 -11.43
N ALA A 92 -4.27 6.62 -10.83
CA ALA A 92 -2.93 6.95 -11.28
C ALA A 92 -2.65 6.42 -12.69
N MET A 93 -3.10 5.20 -13.04
CA MET A 93 -2.96 4.65 -14.39
C MET A 93 -3.76 5.43 -15.44
N ALA A 94 -4.97 5.88 -15.11
CA ALA A 94 -5.74 6.76 -15.98
C ALA A 94 -5.02 8.10 -16.24
N LEU A 95 -4.34 8.65 -15.23
CA LEU A 95 -3.50 9.84 -15.41
C LEU A 95 -2.27 9.57 -16.29
N VAL A 96 -1.60 8.43 -16.08
CA VAL A 96 -0.48 8.01 -16.92
C VAL A 96 -0.93 7.86 -18.37
N GLU A 97 -2.11 7.29 -18.62
CA GLU A 97 -2.67 7.15 -19.96
C GLU A 97 -2.87 8.52 -20.62
N GLN A 98 -3.48 9.46 -19.91
CA GLN A 98 -3.73 10.81 -20.40
C GLN A 98 -2.46 11.62 -20.66
N LEU A 99 -1.37 11.26 -19.97
CA LEU A 99 -0.07 11.92 -20.05
C LEU A 99 0.83 11.33 -21.14
N TYR A 100 0.88 10.01 -21.21
CA TYR A 100 1.92 9.26 -21.93
C TYR A 100 1.37 8.18 -22.86
N GLY A 101 0.05 7.99 -22.91
CA GLY A 101 -0.62 6.99 -23.72
C GLY A 101 -0.66 5.60 -23.10
N LYS A 102 -1.48 4.73 -23.71
CA LYS A 102 -1.75 3.35 -23.25
C LYS A 102 -0.50 2.48 -23.16
N GLU A 103 0.44 2.63 -24.08
CA GLU A 103 1.69 1.86 -24.08
C GLU A 103 2.48 2.08 -22.78
N LYS A 104 2.51 3.33 -22.27
CA LYS A 104 3.19 3.63 -21.01
C LYS A 104 2.48 3.00 -19.82
N VAL A 105 1.15 2.97 -19.84
CA VAL A 105 0.35 2.29 -18.81
C VAL A 105 0.72 0.81 -18.78
N GLU A 106 0.76 0.13 -19.91
CA GLU A 106 1.13 -1.28 -19.98
C GLU A 106 2.54 -1.55 -19.44
N GLN A 107 3.51 -0.69 -19.78
CA GLN A 107 4.88 -0.77 -19.29
C GLN A 107 4.99 -0.64 -17.75
N ILE A 108 4.06 0.07 -17.11
CA ILE A 108 4.05 0.32 -15.65
C ILE A 108 3.16 -0.69 -14.92
N ALA A 109 1.92 -0.86 -15.37
CA ALA A 109 0.90 -1.67 -14.70
C ALA A 109 1.24 -3.16 -14.70
N LYS A 110 1.81 -3.67 -15.81
CA LYS A 110 2.15 -5.09 -15.96
C LYS A 110 3.18 -5.56 -14.93
N PRO A 111 4.37 -4.95 -14.77
CA PRO A 111 5.31 -5.36 -13.73
C PRO A 111 4.82 -5.08 -12.31
N MET A 112 3.89 -4.14 -12.14
CA MET A 112 3.25 -3.88 -10.84
C MET A 112 2.17 -4.90 -10.48
N LEU A 113 1.67 -5.71 -11.43
CA LEU A 113 0.53 -6.62 -11.25
C LEU A 113 -0.75 -5.87 -10.81
N VAL A 114 -1.00 -4.69 -11.38
CA VAL A 114 -2.23 -3.93 -11.10
C VAL A 114 -3.46 -4.78 -11.46
N ARG A 115 -4.43 -4.84 -10.54
CA ARG A 115 -5.72 -5.51 -10.72
C ARG A 115 -6.82 -4.44 -10.70
N TYR A 116 -7.76 -4.56 -11.63
CA TYR A 116 -8.91 -3.63 -11.78
C TYR A 116 -10.23 -4.24 -11.28
N GLU A 117 -10.19 -5.51 -10.86
CA GLU A 117 -11.32 -6.18 -10.23
C GLU A 117 -11.28 -5.95 -8.73
N GLY A 118 -12.45 -5.76 -8.13
CA GLY A 118 -12.61 -5.66 -6.69
C GLY A 118 -12.23 -6.93 -5.94
N GLY A 119 -11.95 -6.74 -4.66
CA GLY A 119 -11.69 -7.78 -3.68
C GLY A 119 -10.25 -8.31 -3.67
N TYR A 120 -10.01 -9.19 -2.71
CA TYR A 120 -8.72 -9.84 -2.53
C TYR A 120 -8.90 -11.34 -2.32
N SER A 121 -7.83 -12.07 -2.62
CA SER A 121 -7.70 -13.47 -2.26
C SER A 121 -6.29 -13.73 -1.75
N MET A 122 -6.19 -14.70 -0.84
CA MET A 122 -4.91 -15.21 -0.36
C MET A 122 -4.91 -16.73 -0.45
N LYS A 123 -3.77 -17.30 -0.86
CA LYS A 123 -3.55 -18.74 -0.79
C LYS A 123 -3.01 -19.07 0.60
N GLU A 124 -3.78 -19.82 1.39
CA GLU A 124 -3.37 -20.25 2.72
C GLU A 124 -2.87 -21.70 2.70
N LEU A 125 -1.70 -21.91 3.30
CA LEU A 125 -0.98 -23.16 3.43
C LEU A 125 -0.62 -23.35 4.90
N ASN A 126 -0.61 -24.60 5.37
CA ASN A 126 -0.25 -24.94 6.75
C ASN A 126 -0.95 -24.02 7.78
N SER A 127 -2.27 -23.86 7.66
CA SER A 127 -3.04 -22.87 8.42
C SER A 127 -2.81 -23.00 9.92
N VAL A 128 -2.57 -21.85 10.56
CA VAL A 128 -2.46 -21.72 12.01
C VAL A 128 -3.22 -20.48 12.47
N GLU A 129 -3.69 -20.51 13.72
CA GLU A 129 -4.27 -19.34 14.36
C GLU A 129 -3.19 -18.36 14.82
N TRP A 130 -3.40 -17.10 14.46
CA TRP A 130 -2.54 -16.00 14.88
C TRP A 130 -3.16 -15.38 16.14
N HIS A 131 -2.39 -15.33 17.22
CA HIS A 131 -2.88 -14.90 18.52
C HIS A 131 -2.31 -13.52 18.84
N CYS A 132 -3.16 -12.50 18.89
CA CYS A 132 -2.79 -11.18 19.38
C CYS A 132 -3.64 -10.87 20.62
N SER A 133 -3.04 -10.65 21.79
CA SER A 133 -3.79 -10.12 22.92
C SER A 133 -3.92 -8.61 22.84
N GLY A 134 -5.15 -8.12 22.92
CA GLY A 134 -5.43 -6.69 22.86
C GLY A 134 -5.06 -6.11 21.48
N THR A 135 -4.73 -4.82 21.46
CA THR A 135 -4.38 -4.12 20.23
C THR A 135 -3.09 -4.68 19.62
N PRO A 136 -3.12 -5.17 18.37
CA PRO A 136 -1.93 -5.71 17.72
C PRO A 136 -0.85 -4.63 17.57
N LYS A 137 0.38 -4.98 17.96
CA LYS A 137 1.55 -4.12 17.80
C LYS A 137 2.37 -4.57 16.60
N VAL A 138 2.63 -3.65 15.68
CA VAL A 138 3.32 -3.91 14.42
C VAL A 138 4.51 -2.97 14.28
N LEU A 139 5.69 -3.55 14.04
CA LEU A 139 6.89 -2.82 13.68
C LEU A 139 7.07 -2.90 12.16
N LEU A 140 7.08 -1.75 11.48
CA LEU A 140 7.41 -1.68 10.06
C LEU A 140 8.79 -1.01 9.88
N PRO A 141 9.85 -1.79 9.63
CA PRO A 141 11.15 -1.22 9.34
C PRO A 141 11.18 -0.65 7.92
N VAL A 142 11.76 0.54 7.76
CA VAL A 142 11.90 1.25 6.48
C VAL A 142 13.35 1.70 6.27
N ALA A 143 13.78 1.75 5.02
CA ALA A 143 15.13 2.13 4.62
C ALA A 143 15.11 2.84 3.27
N ASN A 144 16.20 3.55 2.96
CA ASN A 144 16.38 4.26 1.69
C ASN A 144 16.20 3.30 0.50
N GLY A 145 15.43 3.72 -0.49
CA GLY A 145 15.09 2.94 -1.67
C GLY A 145 14.04 1.84 -1.44
N ILE A 146 13.29 1.88 -0.34
CA ILE A 146 12.08 1.06 -0.19
C ILE A 146 11.01 1.46 -1.23
N GLU A 147 10.09 0.55 -1.49
CA GLU A 147 8.93 0.80 -2.33
C GLU A 147 7.87 1.54 -1.49
N GLU A 148 7.56 2.79 -1.85
CA GLU A 148 6.70 3.65 -1.05
C GLU A 148 5.24 3.19 -0.98
N MET A 149 4.69 2.65 -2.07
CA MET A 149 3.28 2.27 -2.11
C MET A 149 3.02 1.12 -1.15
N GLU A 150 3.88 0.11 -1.14
CA GLU A 150 3.77 -1.03 -0.23
C GLU A 150 3.87 -0.64 1.24
N ALA A 151 4.82 0.23 1.58
CA ALA A 151 4.99 0.69 2.95
C ALA A 151 3.78 1.53 3.41
N ILE A 152 3.33 2.49 2.61
CA ILE A 152 2.26 3.40 2.97
C ILE A 152 0.91 2.70 2.99
N ILE A 153 0.60 1.83 2.01
CA ILE A 153 -0.66 1.08 1.98
C ILE A 153 -0.78 0.18 3.20
N LEU A 154 0.28 -0.52 3.58
CA LEU A 154 0.28 -1.38 4.75
C LEU A 154 0.08 -0.58 6.05
N VAL A 155 0.78 0.53 6.21
CA VAL A 155 0.65 1.42 7.39
C VAL A 155 -0.76 1.98 7.50
N ASP A 156 -1.32 2.52 6.40
CA ASP A 156 -2.67 3.09 6.37
C ASP A 156 -3.72 2.02 6.72
N ALA A 157 -3.64 0.84 6.09
CA ALA A 157 -4.56 -0.26 6.34
C ALA A 157 -4.53 -0.76 7.79
N LEU A 158 -3.34 -1.00 8.34
CA LEU A 158 -3.17 -1.47 9.72
C LEU A 158 -3.65 -0.43 10.74
N ARG A 159 -3.35 0.85 10.53
CA ARG A 159 -3.81 1.94 11.41
C ARG A 159 -5.35 2.11 11.33
N ARG A 160 -5.96 1.93 10.16
CA ARG A 160 -7.43 1.91 10.00
C ARG A 160 -8.09 0.74 10.74
N ALA A 161 -7.42 -0.41 10.76
CA ALA A 161 -7.82 -1.58 11.54
C ALA A 161 -7.42 -1.47 13.04
N ASN A 162 -7.03 -0.27 13.49
CA ASN A 162 -6.70 0.05 14.87
C ASN A 162 -5.48 -0.71 15.44
N ALA A 163 -4.54 -1.15 14.60
CA ALA A 163 -3.23 -1.62 15.08
C ALA A 163 -2.36 -0.46 15.56
N ASP A 164 -1.52 -0.75 16.56
CA ASP A 164 -0.43 0.11 17.01
C ASP A 164 0.79 -0.11 16.11
N VAL A 165 0.91 0.74 15.08
CA VAL A 165 1.96 0.63 14.04
C VAL A 165 3.08 1.63 14.30
N VAL A 166 4.29 1.10 14.51
CA VAL A 166 5.53 1.86 14.63
C VAL A 166 6.34 1.71 13.34
N VAL A 167 6.53 2.81 12.62
CA VAL A 167 7.44 2.89 11.46
C VAL A 167 8.84 3.22 11.96
N ALA A 168 9.80 2.32 11.74
CA ALA A 168 11.17 2.47 12.25
C ALA A 168 12.18 2.61 11.11
N SER A 169 12.90 3.72 11.06
CA SER A 169 13.95 3.96 10.09
C SER A 169 15.21 3.17 10.42
N ALA A 170 15.76 2.44 9.46
CA ALA A 170 17.08 1.79 9.56
C ALA A 170 18.24 2.70 9.07
N GLU A 171 17.97 3.99 8.90
CA GLU A 171 18.95 5.00 8.48
C GLU A 171 19.41 5.84 9.67
N ASP A 172 20.45 6.65 9.46
CA ASP A 172 20.92 7.67 10.41
C ASP A 172 19.99 8.89 10.44
N GLY A 173 18.75 8.65 10.86
CA GLY A 173 17.68 9.64 10.96
C GLY A 173 16.30 9.05 10.68
N VAL A 174 15.26 9.79 11.04
CA VAL A 174 13.86 9.39 10.77
C VAL A 174 13.42 9.64 9.32
N VAL A 175 14.21 10.33 8.51
CA VAL A 175 13.84 10.65 7.13
C VAL A 175 14.40 9.59 6.18
N VAL A 176 13.51 8.89 5.49
CA VAL A 176 13.82 7.90 4.47
C VAL A 176 13.43 8.42 3.09
N THR A 177 14.30 8.23 2.10
CA THR A 177 14.02 8.52 0.69
C THR A 177 13.68 7.22 -0.03
N ALA A 178 12.42 7.05 -0.43
CA ALA A 178 11.93 5.90 -1.16
C ALA A 178 12.47 5.82 -2.60
N ARG A 179 12.20 4.72 -3.29
CA ARG A 179 12.76 4.40 -4.61
C ARG A 179 12.56 5.48 -5.66
N TYR A 180 11.40 6.14 -5.68
CA TYR A 180 11.11 7.21 -6.65
C TYR A 180 11.22 8.63 -6.05
N GLY A 181 11.95 8.77 -4.94
CA GLY A 181 12.29 10.07 -4.34
C GLY A 181 11.26 10.60 -3.34
N THR A 182 10.18 9.85 -3.08
CA THR A 182 9.23 10.17 -2.01
C THR A 182 9.94 10.17 -0.66
N ARG A 183 9.83 11.27 0.10
CA ARG A 183 10.40 11.36 1.45
C ARG A 183 9.36 10.94 2.49
N ILE A 184 9.69 9.93 3.28
CA ILE A 184 8.89 9.39 4.38
C ILE A 184 9.57 9.78 5.68
N VAL A 185 8.80 10.28 6.65
CA VAL A 185 9.27 10.51 8.02
C VAL A 185 8.77 9.37 8.88
N ALA A 186 9.68 8.52 9.35
CA ALA A 186 9.41 7.42 10.26
C ALA A 186 9.07 7.93 11.68
N ASP A 187 8.41 7.10 12.48
CA ASP A 187 8.04 7.44 13.86
C ASP A 187 9.28 7.44 14.77
N VAL A 188 10.19 6.48 14.54
CA VAL A 188 11.42 6.30 15.33
C VAL A 188 12.59 5.91 14.44
N MET A 189 13.80 6.04 14.98
CA MET A 189 14.99 5.35 14.45
C MET A 189 15.05 3.95 15.07
N ALA A 190 15.31 2.95 14.26
CA ALA A 190 15.70 1.64 14.75
C ALA A 190 17.14 1.72 15.26
N ASP A 191 17.47 0.97 16.32
CA ASP A 191 18.80 0.94 16.93
C ASP A 191 19.83 0.17 16.08
N CYS A 192 19.71 0.26 14.75
CA CYS A 192 20.45 -0.54 13.80
C CYS A 192 21.14 0.36 12.78
N VAL A 193 22.44 0.14 12.61
CA VAL A 193 23.24 0.78 11.56
C VAL A 193 23.55 -0.30 10.52
N ALA A 194 22.79 -0.33 9.43
CA ALA A 194 23.10 -1.23 8.33
C ALA A 194 24.25 -0.66 7.47
N GLY A 195 25.26 -1.49 7.18
CA GLY A 195 26.36 -1.11 6.28
C GLY A 195 25.92 -0.99 4.80
N PRO A 196 26.70 -0.31 3.94
CA PRO A 196 26.35 -0.07 2.54
C PRO A 196 26.32 -1.39 1.73
N PRO A 197 25.24 -1.70 0.96
CA PRO A 197 25.08 -3.04 0.38
C PRO A 197 25.53 -3.19 -1.09
N PRO A 198 26.19 -4.29 -1.50
CA PRO A 198 26.39 -4.66 -2.91
C PRO A 198 25.11 -5.22 -3.57
N GLY A 199 24.71 -4.74 -4.78
CA GLY A 199 23.68 -5.25 -5.76
C GLY A 199 22.25 -5.72 -5.33
N GLY A 200 21.14 -5.17 -5.88
CA GLY A 200 19.71 -5.47 -5.54
C GLY A 200 18.90 -4.21 -5.10
N MET A 201 17.57 -4.30 -4.83
CA MET A 201 16.80 -3.11 -4.40
C MET A 201 17.36 -2.53 -3.09
N PRO A 202 17.69 -1.23 -3.01
CA PRO A 202 18.47 -0.68 -1.91
C PRO A 202 17.86 -0.94 -0.53
N GLY A 203 16.59 -0.60 -0.34
CA GLY A 203 15.92 -0.75 0.95
C GLY A 203 15.81 -2.21 1.40
N ALA A 204 15.56 -3.12 0.45
CA ALA A 204 15.48 -4.55 0.71
C ALA A 204 16.78 -5.11 1.33
N LYS A 205 17.92 -4.58 0.89
CA LYS A 205 19.23 -5.03 1.37
C LYS A 205 19.68 -4.33 2.63
N THR A 206 19.39 -3.05 2.77
CA THR A 206 19.68 -2.31 4.02
C THR A 206 19.02 -3.03 5.20
N LEU A 207 17.74 -3.40 5.08
CA LEU A 207 17.07 -4.15 6.16
C LEU A 207 17.56 -5.59 6.27
N GLY A 208 17.87 -6.26 5.17
CA GLY A 208 18.46 -7.62 5.22
C GLY A 208 19.84 -7.67 5.89
N GLY A 209 20.61 -6.59 5.84
CA GLY A 209 21.90 -6.44 6.53
C GLY A 209 21.78 -5.97 7.99
N CYS A 210 20.57 -5.67 8.48
CA CYS A 210 20.35 -5.28 9.85
C CYS A 210 20.31 -6.52 10.77
N GLU A 211 21.42 -6.78 11.46
CA GLU A 211 21.55 -7.95 12.34
C GLU A 211 20.48 -7.99 13.44
N GLN A 212 20.13 -6.84 14.02
CA GLN A 212 19.09 -6.76 15.03
C GLN A 212 17.71 -7.12 14.48
N LEU A 213 17.36 -6.64 13.28
CA LEU A 213 16.10 -6.99 12.63
C LEU A 213 16.07 -8.47 12.30
N VAL A 214 17.15 -9.02 11.77
CA VAL A 214 17.28 -10.46 11.52
C VAL A 214 17.12 -11.27 12.82
N ALA A 215 17.72 -10.82 13.92
CA ALA A 215 17.59 -11.46 15.23
C ALA A 215 16.16 -11.41 15.77
N LEU A 216 15.46 -10.28 15.62
CA LEU A 216 14.05 -10.14 15.98
C LEU A 216 13.16 -11.09 15.18
N LEU A 217 13.36 -11.17 13.86
CA LEU A 217 12.60 -12.05 12.97
C LEU A 217 12.87 -13.53 13.26
N LYS A 218 14.11 -13.91 13.63
CA LYS A 218 14.45 -15.26 14.09
C LYS A 218 13.76 -15.60 15.41
N LYS A 219 13.85 -14.71 16.41
CA LYS A 219 13.20 -14.88 17.71
C LYS A 219 11.67 -15.02 17.57
N GLN A 220 11.08 -14.24 16.68
CA GLN A 220 9.65 -14.32 16.37
C GLN A 220 9.30 -15.65 15.68
N ALA A 221 10.14 -16.16 14.79
CA ALA A 221 9.94 -17.47 14.17
C ALA A 221 10.05 -18.62 15.19
N GLU A 222 11.05 -18.59 16.09
CA GLU A 222 11.26 -19.61 17.14
C GLU A 222 10.12 -19.64 18.17
N ALA A 223 9.65 -18.47 18.61
CA ALA A 223 8.48 -18.38 19.49
C ALA A 223 7.20 -18.96 18.86
N ASN A 224 7.17 -19.06 17.53
CA ASN A 224 6.05 -19.62 16.78
C ASN A 224 6.18 -21.13 16.53
N THR A 225 7.41 -21.69 16.50
CA THR A 225 7.64 -23.14 16.31
C THR A 225 7.64 -23.95 17.61
N ALA A 226 8.00 -23.36 18.75
CA ALA A 226 8.07 -24.05 20.05
C ALA A 226 6.71 -24.40 20.70
N ARG A 227 5.58 -24.28 19.99
CA ARG A 227 4.23 -24.28 20.59
C ARG A 227 3.50 -25.62 20.47
N SER A 228 3.52 -26.41 21.54
CA SER A 228 2.58 -27.52 21.84
C SER A 228 1.63 -27.22 23.03
N ALA A 229 1.55 -25.97 23.50
CA ALA A 229 0.73 -25.55 24.64
C ALA A 229 0.12 -24.14 24.41
N PRO A 230 -1.02 -23.78 25.05
CA PRO A 230 -1.69 -22.51 24.80
C PRO A 230 -0.87 -21.32 25.36
N PRO A 231 -0.78 -20.19 24.63
CA PRO A 231 0.17 -19.13 24.93
C PRO A 231 -0.32 -18.15 26.02
N PRO A 232 0.59 -17.48 26.75
CA PRO A 232 0.27 -16.24 27.42
C PRO A 232 0.01 -15.12 26.38
N PRO A 233 -0.88 -14.16 26.70
CA PRO A 233 -1.48 -13.22 25.75
C PRO A 233 -0.49 -12.42 24.86
N THR A 234 0.71 -12.09 25.34
CA THR A 234 1.56 -11.04 24.78
C THR A 234 2.51 -11.45 23.63
N CYS A 235 2.54 -12.72 23.23
CA CYS A 235 3.68 -13.29 22.49
C CYS A 235 3.30 -14.04 21.20
N SER A 236 2.54 -13.41 20.29
CA SER A 236 2.37 -13.95 18.93
C SER A 236 2.04 -12.88 17.88
N SER A 237 2.78 -11.76 17.88
CA SER A 237 2.74 -10.87 16.71
C SER A 237 3.16 -11.66 15.47
N PRO A 238 2.40 -11.62 14.39
CA PRO A 238 2.74 -12.30 13.16
C PRO A 238 3.73 -11.48 12.32
N MET A 239 4.43 -12.17 11.44
CA MET A 239 5.53 -11.57 10.69
C MET A 239 5.03 -11.06 9.35
N ALA A 240 4.71 -9.77 9.31
CA ALA A 240 4.38 -9.07 8.07
C ALA A 240 5.67 -8.59 7.38
N CYS A 241 6.29 -9.45 6.59
CA CYS A 241 7.42 -9.07 5.72
C CYS A 241 6.90 -8.69 4.33
N SER A 242 6.81 -7.39 4.02
CA SER A 242 6.28 -6.93 2.73
C SER A 242 7.17 -7.27 1.53
N ARG A 243 8.49 -7.43 1.70
CA ARG A 243 9.40 -7.86 0.62
C ARG A 243 10.64 -8.64 1.05
N TYR A 244 10.78 -8.88 2.34
CA TYR A 244 11.96 -9.56 2.88
C TYR A 244 11.68 -11.05 2.81
N VAL A 245 11.94 -11.63 1.63
CA VAL A 245 12.11 -13.06 1.44
C VAL A 245 13.33 -13.47 2.26
N LEU A 246 13.17 -13.53 3.58
CA LEU A 246 13.89 -14.51 4.36
C LEU A 246 13.28 -15.82 3.92
N SER A 247 14.02 -16.57 3.10
CA SER A 247 13.69 -17.96 2.85
C SER A 247 13.64 -18.65 4.21
N TYR A 248 12.42 -18.85 4.71
CA TYR A 248 12.21 -19.62 5.93
C TYR A 248 12.27 -21.09 5.53
N PRO A 249 13.21 -21.87 6.06
CA PRO A 249 13.33 -23.28 5.70
C PRO A 249 11.98 -23.98 5.88
N GLY A 250 11.49 -24.61 4.81
CA GLY A 250 10.22 -25.35 4.82
C GLY A 250 8.95 -24.49 4.65
N LYS A 251 9.06 -23.18 4.40
CA LYS A 251 7.91 -22.30 4.12
C LYS A 251 7.77 -21.99 2.63
N LYS A 252 6.55 -22.05 2.13
CA LYS A 252 6.17 -21.57 0.80
C LYS A 252 5.90 -20.07 0.86
N ALA A 253 6.28 -19.36 -0.21
CA ALA A 253 6.14 -17.92 -0.33
C ALA A 253 5.93 -17.52 -1.78
N THR A 254 5.47 -16.29 -1.99
CA THR A 254 5.44 -15.62 -3.29
C THR A 254 6.35 -14.39 -3.28
N THR A 255 6.73 -13.89 -4.45
CA THR A 255 7.60 -12.71 -4.57
C THR A 255 7.45 -12.05 -5.94
N CYS A 256 8.14 -10.92 -6.15
CA CYS A 256 8.19 -10.25 -7.44
C CYS A 256 8.89 -11.13 -8.49
N ALA A 257 8.52 -10.99 -9.76
CA ALA A 257 9.05 -11.83 -10.84
C ALA A 257 10.59 -11.86 -10.90
N SER A 258 11.25 -10.72 -10.63
CA SER A 258 12.72 -10.63 -10.61
C SER A 258 13.41 -11.37 -9.46
N MET A 259 12.66 -11.78 -8.43
CA MET A 259 13.16 -12.49 -7.25
C MET A 259 12.66 -13.93 -7.17
N ALA A 260 11.88 -14.41 -8.15
CA ALA A 260 11.31 -15.77 -8.12
C ALA A 260 12.37 -16.86 -7.99
N GLY A 261 13.55 -16.67 -8.60
CA GLY A 261 14.68 -17.60 -8.48
C GLY A 261 15.33 -17.69 -7.09
N LEU A 262 14.94 -16.82 -6.14
CA LEU A 262 15.40 -16.86 -4.76
C LEU A 262 14.53 -17.75 -3.86
N LEU A 263 13.37 -18.21 -4.35
CA LEU A 263 12.48 -19.09 -3.60
C LEU A 263 12.91 -20.56 -3.76
N ALA A 264 12.91 -21.30 -2.65
CA ALA A 264 13.13 -22.74 -2.67
C ALA A 264 11.94 -23.45 -3.34
N ASP A 265 12.22 -24.50 -4.13
CA ASP A 265 11.24 -25.41 -4.75
C ASP A 265 10.15 -24.76 -5.61
N GLY A 266 10.49 -23.72 -6.38
CA GLY A 266 9.59 -23.12 -7.38
C GLY A 266 8.56 -22.11 -6.84
N GLY A 267 8.44 -21.97 -5.51
CA GLY A 267 7.58 -20.98 -4.86
C GLY A 267 6.08 -21.09 -5.21
N GLU A 268 5.29 -20.19 -4.65
CA GLU A 268 3.86 -20.02 -4.96
C GLU A 268 3.66 -18.77 -5.84
N CYS A 269 4.55 -18.63 -6.84
CA CYS A 269 4.78 -17.40 -7.59
C CYS A 269 3.56 -16.90 -8.38
N GLU A 270 2.55 -17.73 -8.65
CA GLU A 270 1.33 -17.28 -9.34
C GLU A 270 0.37 -16.56 -8.40
N ASN A 271 0.45 -16.81 -7.09
CA ASN A 271 -0.48 -16.25 -6.12
C ASN A 271 -0.05 -14.84 -5.70
N ARG A 272 -1.00 -13.91 -5.69
CA ARG A 272 -0.80 -12.49 -5.33
C ARG A 272 -0.45 -12.32 -3.86
N VAL A 273 -1.05 -13.12 -3.00
CA VAL A 273 -0.76 -13.22 -1.56
C VAL A 273 -0.69 -14.69 -1.16
N VAL A 274 0.32 -15.05 -0.38
CA VAL A 274 0.52 -16.40 0.16
C VAL A 274 0.72 -16.31 1.66
N VAL A 275 -0.06 -17.08 2.40
CA VAL A 275 0.09 -17.31 3.84
C VAL A 275 0.54 -18.75 4.04
N ASP A 276 1.71 -18.97 4.64
CA ASP A 276 2.18 -20.29 5.07
C ASP A 276 2.40 -20.31 6.58
N GLY A 277 1.41 -20.81 7.31
CA GLY A 277 1.37 -20.74 8.77
C GLY A 277 1.44 -19.30 9.27
N ASN A 278 2.57 -18.90 9.85
CA ASN A 278 2.81 -17.59 10.45
C ASN A 278 3.60 -16.62 9.53
N VAL A 279 3.82 -17.00 8.28
CA VAL A 279 4.51 -16.18 7.28
C VAL A 279 3.50 -15.75 6.23
N ILE A 280 3.45 -14.45 5.92
CA ILE A 280 2.64 -13.89 4.84
C ILE A 280 3.53 -13.12 3.87
N THR A 281 3.35 -13.37 2.57
CA THR A 281 4.15 -12.77 1.49
C THR A 281 3.27 -12.31 0.35
N SER A 282 3.77 -11.36 -0.44
CA SER A 282 3.10 -10.80 -1.61
C SER A 282 4.09 -10.45 -2.72
N ARG A 283 3.62 -10.01 -3.89
CA ARG A 283 4.41 -9.96 -5.11
C ARG A 283 4.96 -8.59 -5.48
N SER A 284 4.13 -7.56 -5.45
CA SER A 284 4.44 -6.28 -6.10
C SER A 284 3.56 -5.15 -5.57
N PRO A 285 3.78 -3.89 -5.98
CA PRO A 285 3.00 -2.79 -5.41
C PRO A 285 1.51 -2.90 -5.77
N GLY A 286 1.19 -3.49 -6.92
CA GLY A 286 -0.18 -3.81 -7.33
C GLY A 286 -0.90 -4.82 -6.42
N THR A 287 -0.18 -5.55 -5.57
CA THR A 287 -0.73 -6.51 -4.60
C THR A 287 -0.72 -6.00 -3.16
N ALA A 288 -0.26 -4.76 -2.92
CA ALA A 288 -0.07 -4.21 -1.57
C ALA A 288 -1.38 -4.12 -0.76
N MET A 289 -2.50 -3.78 -1.40
CA MET A 289 -3.80 -3.69 -0.72
C MET A 289 -4.31 -5.08 -0.31
N GLU A 290 -4.14 -6.08 -1.19
CA GLU A 290 -4.51 -7.47 -0.91
C GLU A 290 -3.65 -8.04 0.22
N TYR A 291 -2.35 -7.72 0.20
CA TYR A 291 -1.44 -8.07 1.28
C TYR A 291 -1.88 -7.47 2.61
N ALA A 292 -2.19 -6.17 2.63
CA ALA A 292 -2.63 -5.51 3.85
C ALA A 292 -3.95 -6.07 4.39
N ALA A 293 -4.93 -6.32 3.52
CA ALA A 293 -6.19 -6.95 3.90
C ALA A 293 -5.98 -8.36 4.48
N ALA A 294 -5.10 -9.16 3.87
CA ALA A 294 -4.76 -10.48 4.37
C ALA A 294 -4.00 -10.44 5.70
N VAL A 295 -3.10 -9.46 5.92
CA VAL A 295 -2.46 -9.25 7.23
C VAL A 295 -3.51 -8.94 8.30
N VAL A 296 -4.45 -8.02 8.01
CA VAL A 296 -5.53 -7.67 8.93
C VAL A 296 -6.44 -8.87 9.20
N GLU A 297 -6.80 -9.64 8.17
CA GLU A 297 -7.62 -10.84 8.31
C GLU A 297 -6.97 -11.84 9.26
N LYS A 298 -5.67 -12.07 9.09
CA LYS A 298 -4.94 -13.00 9.93
C LYS A 298 -4.72 -12.46 11.35
N MET A 299 -4.49 -11.16 11.54
CA MET A 299 -4.22 -10.57 12.86
C MET A 299 -5.48 -10.33 13.70
N MET A 300 -6.58 -9.95 13.05
CA MET A 300 -7.76 -9.37 13.70
C MET A 300 -9.07 -10.05 13.29
N GLY A 301 -9.00 -11.01 12.37
CA GLY A 301 -10.15 -11.78 11.90
C GLY A 301 -10.78 -11.22 10.62
N ARG A 302 -11.61 -12.06 9.98
CA ARG A 302 -12.25 -11.77 8.69
C ARG A 302 -13.18 -10.56 8.75
N ASP A 303 -13.88 -10.37 9.87
CA ASP A 303 -14.83 -9.27 10.01
C ASP A 303 -14.12 -7.91 10.00
N GLU A 304 -12.93 -7.82 10.61
CA GLU A 304 -12.12 -6.59 10.58
C GLU A 304 -11.57 -6.33 9.18
N ALA A 305 -11.04 -7.36 8.52
CA ALA A 305 -10.55 -7.24 7.15
C ALA A 305 -11.65 -6.83 6.17
N ARG A 306 -12.86 -7.37 6.34
CA ARG A 306 -14.03 -6.98 5.56
C ARG A 306 -14.39 -5.52 5.80
N ARG A 307 -14.47 -5.07 7.06
CA ARG A 307 -14.77 -3.66 7.38
C ARG A 307 -13.73 -2.71 6.80
N LEU A 308 -12.46 -3.07 6.91
CA LEU A 308 -11.36 -2.32 6.30
C LEU A 308 -11.54 -2.22 4.78
N ALA A 309 -11.76 -3.36 4.12
CA ALA A 309 -11.87 -3.41 2.67
C ALA A 309 -13.12 -2.68 2.15
N GLU A 310 -14.27 -2.76 2.84
CA GLU A 310 -15.46 -1.96 2.54
C GLU A 310 -15.18 -0.45 2.73
N GLY A 311 -14.54 -0.05 3.84
CA GLY A 311 -14.21 1.35 4.12
C GLY A 311 -13.19 1.96 3.14
N LEU A 312 -12.37 1.13 2.49
CA LEU A 312 -11.43 1.54 1.45
C LEU A 312 -12.06 1.51 0.04
N LEU A 313 -13.31 1.03 -0.09
CA LEU A 313 -13.96 0.69 -1.37
C LEU A 313 -13.14 -0.30 -2.19
N PHE A 314 -12.56 -1.28 -1.49
CA PHE A 314 -11.79 -2.36 -2.09
C PHE A 314 -12.65 -3.60 -2.38
N LEU A 315 -13.76 -3.76 -1.65
CA LEU A 315 -14.84 -4.67 -1.98
C LEU A 315 -15.94 -3.87 -2.70
N SER A 316 -16.42 -4.43 -3.81
CA SER A 316 -17.56 -3.95 -4.59
C SER A 316 -18.85 -4.62 -4.13
#